data_AF-A0A7C4BGM9-F1
#
_entry.id   AF-A0A7C4BGM9-F1
#
_cell.length_a   1.000
_cell.length_b   1.000
_cell.length_c   1.000
_cell.angle_alpha   90.00
_cell.angle_beta   90.00
_cell.angle_gamma   90.00
#
_symmetry.space_group_name_H-M   'P 1'
#
loop_
_entity.id
_entity.type
_entity.pdbx_description
1 polymer ?
#
loop_
_entity_poly.entity_id
_entity_poly.type
_entity_poly.pdbx_seq_one_letter_code
_entity_poly.pdbx_strand_id
1 'polypeptide(L)'
;MNNLAQPLTLLAACCLLAACATFQPPVEPAPGEKFAGLQPYLRKSVMWKFASLDGREFPVNIYYLEETTAEPREVILYVMNRAWKRIGMENDLSILKDYLSQKFIVMTLDFGNAPEAVSPLIDDDINMIHRAIFGYQTPSILRAIKLEPKAVRCFVLPQGYRVATDLTYWEIDKHGVHGTLEYIMKTYNETIVPKVPGLKPAEKPSDMVDKNGNPFDYRIKMDIVYPSKAKKRCPVFVYAATDPERTAHHRYLFQLRGYVYVVMGHCFNPCVSHYWHFINFTLDHWNGLACYTAAIRYLNMNAAKYAMDTNHIGMMGISKGQYAVTRLSAPNHTQGEESKKYSEFPAGFGTFPDGTYGPQPWQGYPSRIHAGCQGMGMGLWESEYITPDYAPTILMCGENDRDVITKEGNPKFLMRLEELDVNHVNLFMEGLGHSIPIGYDRRLGVDRYQLVNDFFDRYLKVEEKLPPVVLIAFPRDGAEGVDAANRIWVQFAPTIDARTVCDGGGIKVFNLTDSRQVPGFWRASHGGTKFTFIPQYWLEKGKEYEVIVTKQVKDTAGTPLAQEKRFRFKTSE
;
A
#
# COMPACT_ATOMS: atom_id res chain seq x y z
N MET A 1 46.32 33.15 -52.87
CA MET A 1 46.09 33.98 -54.06
C MET A 1 44.58 34.03 -54.32
N ASN A 2 43.97 35.19 -54.05
CA ASN A 2 42.90 35.88 -54.78
C ASN A 2 42.39 35.18 -56.08
N ASN A 3 41.12 35.23 -56.50
CA ASN A 3 40.11 36.28 -56.31
C ASN A 3 38.74 35.88 -56.94
N LEU A 4 37.66 36.46 -56.38
CA LEU A 4 36.44 37.06 -56.99
C LEU A 4 35.52 36.19 -57.89
N ALA A 5 34.23 36.49 -58.09
CA ALA A 5 33.08 37.03 -57.33
C ALA A 5 31.86 36.95 -58.29
N GLN A 6 30.68 36.57 -57.74
CA GLN A 6 29.25 36.91 -58.02
C GLN A 6 28.78 37.60 -59.34
N PRO A 7 27.48 37.49 -59.77
CA PRO A 7 26.25 37.80 -58.99
C PRO A 7 25.02 36.86 -59.22
N LEU A 8 24.09 36.64 -58.27
CA LEU A 8 22.99 37.45 -57.69
C LEU A 8 21.80 37.72 -58.63
N THR A 9 20.64 37.13 -58.30
CA THR A 9 19.30 37.49 -58.80
C THR A 9 18.31 37.54 -57.64
N LEU A 10 17.51 38.60 -57.62
CA LEU A 10 16.58 39.05 -56.58
C LEU A 10 15.20 38.37 -56.73
N LEU A 11 14.54 37.94 -55.65
CA LEU A 11 13.08 37.91 -55.59
C LEU A 11 12.58 38.19 -54.17
N ALA A 12 11.58 39.07 -54.09
CA ALA A 12 11.09 39.73 -52.89
C ALA A 12 10.41 38.80 -51.88
N ALA A 13 10.67 39.04 -50.60
CA ALA A 13 10.02 38.38 -49.47
C ALA A 13 8.78 39.18 -49.03
N CYS A 14 7.61 38.53 -49.03
CA CYS A 14 6.44 39.00 -48.28
C CYS A 14 6.59 38.60 -46.81
N CYS A 15 6.70 39.59 -45.92
CA CYS A 15 6.67 39.40 -44.48
C CYS A 15 5.25 39.02 -44.01
N LEU A 16 5.05 37.76 -43.61
CA LEU A 16 3.94 37.33 -42.77
C LEU A 16 4.38 37.44 -41.31
N LEU A 17 3.86 38.43 -40.59
CA LEU A 17 3.93 38.52 -39.13
C LEU A 17 3.06 37.40 -38.54
N ALA A 18 3.70 36.31 -38.12
CA ALA A 18 3.07 35.30 -37.29
C ALA A 18 2.91 35.86 -35.87
N ALA A 19 1.67 36.15 -35.47
CA ALA A 19 1.34 36.46 -34.09
C ALA A 19 1.59 35.21 -33.22
N CYS A 20 2.62 35.27 -32.37
CA CYS A 20 2.82 34.32 -31.28
C CYS A 20 1.65 34.44 -30.30
N ALA A 21 0.61 33.63 -30.47
CA ALA A 21 -0.39 33.42 -29.44
C ALA A 21 0.27 32.62 -28.32
N THR A 22 0.61 33.30 -27.22
CA THR A 22 0.98 32.66 -25.96
C THR A 22 -0.19 31.78 -25.52
N PHE A 23 0.03 30.47 -25.46
CA PHE A 23 -0.93 29.54 -24.89
C PHE A 23 -0.99 29.79 -23.38
N GLN A 24 -1.83 30.74 -22.95
CA GLN A 24 -2.18 30.86 -21.55
C GLN A 24 -3.06 29.65 -21.19
N PRO A 25 -2.72 28.86 -20.16
CA PRO A 25 -3.63 27.85 -19.65
C PRO A 25 -4.95 28.55 -19.24
N PRO A 26 -6.11 27.89 -19.39
CA PRO A 26 -7.38 28.49 -19.00
C PRO A 26 -7.29 28.97 -17.56
N VAL A 27 -7.66 30.24 -17.33
CA VAL A 27 -7.76 30.84 -16.01
C VAL A 27 -8.82 30.04 -15.24
N GLU A 28 -8.39 29.27 -14.24
CA GLU A 28 -9.32 28.56 -13.36
C GLU A 28 -10.17 29.59 -12.60
N PRO A 29 -11.49 29.35 -12.46
CA PRO A 29 -12.36 30.25 -11.72
C PRO A 29 -11.90 30.36 -10.26
N ALA A 30 -12.23 31.48 -9.61
CA ALA A 30 -11.88 31.70 -8.21
C ALA A 30 -12.38 30.53 -7.33
N PRO A 31 -11.73 30.23 -6.18
CA PRO A 31 -12.04 29.06 -5.35
C PRO A 31 -13.52 28.91 -4.97
N GLY A 32 -14.27 30.03 -4.87
CA GLY A 32 -15.71 30.03 -4.59
C GLY A 32 -16.64 29.70 -5.78
N GLU A 33 -16.15 29.83 -7.02
CA GLU A 33 -16.95 29.59 -8.24
C GLU A 33 -16.80 28.16 -8.78
N LYS A 34 -15.69 27.48 -8.48
CA LYS A 34 -15.34 26.14 -9.02
C LYS A 34 -16.39 25.06 -8.74
N PHE A 35 -17.16 25.22 -7.66
CA PHE A 35 -18.26 24.31 -7.28
C PHE A 35 -19.59 25.01 -7.02
N ALA A 36 -19.86 26.14 -7.71
CA ALA A 36 -21.15 26.83 -7.60
C ALA A 36 -22.36 25.89 -7.79
N GLY A 37 -22.24 24.90 -8.69
CA GLY A 37 -23.25 23.88 -8.93
C GLY A 37 -23.47 22.86 -7.79
N LEU A 38 -22.69 22.90 -6.71
CA LEU A 38 -22.88 22.08 -5.50
C LEU A 38 -23.52 22.86 -4.34
N GLN A 39 -23.60 24.19 -4.43
CA GLN A 39 -24.06 25.04 -3.33
C GLN A 39 -25.45 24.68 -2.78
N PRO A 40 -26.46 24.29 -3.59
CA PRO A 40 -27.75 23.84 -3.05
C PRO A 40 -27.67 22.61 -2.13
N TYR A 41 -26.58 21.84 -2.24
CA TYR A 41 -26.36 20.61 -1.48
C TYR A 41 -25.40 20.81 -0.31
N LEU A 42 -24.87 22.03 -0.10
CA LEU A 42 -23.98 22.31 1.03
C LEU A 42 -24.77 22.16 2.34
N ARG A 43 -24.22 21.41 3.28
CA ARG A 43 -24.79 21.21 4.62
C ARG A 43 -23.95 21.86 5.71
N LYS A 44 -22.64 21.84 5.55
CA LYS A 44 -21.72 22.48 6.49
C LYS A 44 -20.37 22.75 5.85
N SER A 45 -19.75 23.84 6.28
CA SER A 45 -18.33 24.12 6.06
C SER A 45 -17.63 24.15 7.41
N VAL A 46 -16.48 23.48 7.51
CA VAL A 46 -15.62 23.52 8.69
C VAL A 46 -14.21 23.90 8.27
N MET A 47 -13.53 24.69 9.08
CA MET A 47 -12.10 24.93 8.93
C MET A 47 -11.36 23.83 9.69
N TRP A 48 -10.53 23.06 9.00
CA TRP A 48 -9.76 21.97 9.60
C TRP A 48 -8.30 22.35 9.74
N LYS A 49 -7.78 22.24 10.95
CA LYS A 49 -6.38 22.53 11.27
C LYS A 49 -5.47 21.37 10.91
N PHE A 50 -4.42 21.64 10.15
CA PHE A 50 -3.38 20.67 9.77
C PHE A 50 -2.11 20.90 10.58
N ALA A 51 -1.82 20.00 11.51
CA ALA A 51 -0.64 20.12 12.37
C ALA A 51 0.65 19.99 11.56
N SER A 52 0.66 19.15 10.52
CA SER A 52 1.80 18.97 9.61
C SER A 52 2.13 20.20 8.75
N LEU A 53 1.20 21.16 8.68
CA LEU A 53 1.30 22.37 7.86
C LEU A 53 1.34 23.64 8.72
N ASP A 54 2.08 23.57 9.82
CA ASP A 54 2.26 24.66 10.81
C ASP A 54 0.95 25.14 11.45
N GLY A 55 -0.04 24.25 11.54
CA GLY A 55 -1.34 24.56 12.12
C GLY A 55 -2.22 25.45 11.26
N ARG A 56 -1.95 25.57 9.95
CA ARG A 56 -2.86 26.24 9.01
C ARG A 56 -4.18 25.51 8.90
N GLU A 57 -5.22 26.28 8.57
CA GLU A 57 -6.57 25.78 8.45
C GLU A 57 -7.02 25.75 6.99
N PHE A 58 -7.67 24.66 6.59
CA PHE A 58 -8.18 24.45 5.24
C PHE A 58 -9.68 24.13 5.28
N PRO A 59 -10.47 24.63 4.31
CA PRO A 59 -11.89 24.39 4.28
C PRO A 59 -12.22 22.93 3.94
N VAL A 60 -13.05 22.31 4.78
CA VAL A 60 -13.73 21.05 4.53
C VAL A 60 -15.21 21.32 4.38
N ASN A 61 -15.71 21.21 3.16
CA ASN A 61 -17.14 21.39 2.85
C ASN A 61 -17.83 20.03 2.77
N ILE A 62 -19.05 19.95 3.30
CA ILE A 62 -19.84 18.73 3.41
C ILE A 62 -21.14 18.93 2.64
N TYR A 63 -21.38 18.06 1.66
CA TYR A 63 -22.51 18.10 0.75
C TYR A 63 -23.33 16.82 0.83
N TYR A 64 -24.65 16.97 0.77
CA TYR A 64 -25.60 15.85 0.68
C TYR A 64 -26.92 16.31 0.06
N LEU A 65 -27.71 15.39 -0.52
CA LEU A 65 -28.94 15.74 -1.24
C LEU A 65 -30.05 16.25 -0.30
N GLU A 66 -30.18 15.65 0.88
CA GLU A 66 -31.22 15.97 1.88
C GLU A 66 -30.60 16.57 3.15
N GLU A 67 -31.40 17.08 4.09
CA GLU A 67 -30.91 17.58 5.39
C GLU A 67 -30.44 16.47 6.34
N THR A 68 -30.94 15.26 6.14
CA THR A 68 -30.61 14.08 6.95
C THR A 68 -30.46 12.86 6.05
N THR A 69 -29.70 11.86 6.49
CA THR A 69 -29.66 10.56 5.82
C THR A 69 -30.77 9.65 6.37
N ALA A 70 -31.52 8.99 5.49
CA ALA A 70 -32.51 7.98 5.89
C ALA A 70 -31.88 6.67 6.39
N GLU A 71 -30.68 6.35 5.93
CA GLU A 71 -29.89 5.17 6.28
C GLU A 71 -28.39 5.53 6.16
N PRO A 72 -27.47 4.77 6.78
CA PRO A 72 -26.04 5.06 6.71
C PRO A 72 -25.52 5.11 5.25
N ARG A 73 -24.78 6.17 4.90
CA ARG A 73 -24.27 6.41 3.53
C ARG A 73 -22.75 6.34 3.44
N GLU A 74 -22.25 5.86 2.31
CA GLU A 74 -20.81 5.90 2.02
C GLU A 74 -20.31 7.35 1.89
N VAL A 75 -19.05 7.58 2.25
CA VAL A 75 -18.45 8.93 2.29
C VAL A 75 -17.33 9.04 1.27
N ILE A 76 -17.31 10.15 0.52
CA ILE A 76 -16.17 10.57 -0.29
C ILE A 76 -15.46 11.72 0.43
N LEU A 77 -14.16 11.62 0.66
CA LEU A 77 -13.29 12.76 0.99
C LEU A 77 -12.48 13.11 -0.26
N TYR A 78 -12.96 14.10 -1.00
CA TYR A 78 -12.34 14.56 -2.25
C TYR A 78 -11.27 15.61 -1.95
N VAL A 79 -10.00 15.22 -2.09
CA VAL A 79 -8.84 16.02 -1.77
C VAL A 79 -8.33 16.71 -3.03
N MET A 80 -8.25 18.03 -2.97
CA MET A 80 -7.97 18.86 -4.12
C MET A 80 -6.68 19.61 -3.97
N ASN A 81 -6.30 20.21 -5.11
CA ASN A 81 -5.36 21.30 -5.21
C ASN A 81 -3.85 20.92 -5.34
N ARG A 82 -3.09 21.77 -6.05
CA ARG A 82 -1.95 21.46 -6.95
C ARG A 82 -0.61 21.04 -6.32
N ALA A 83 -0.58 20.60 -5.07
CA ALA A 83 0.68 20.11 -4.47
C ALA A 83 1.25 18.88 -5.23
N TRP A 84 0.40 18.16 -5.98
CA TRP A 84 0.82 17.06 -6.85
C TRP A 84 0.19 17.13 -8.25
N LYS A 85 0.79 16.38 -9.18
CA LYS A 85 0.35 16.29 -10.58
C LYS A 85 -1.05 15.65 -10.67
N ARG A 86 -2.00 16.35 -11.28
CA ARG A 86 -3.31 15.79 -11.64
C ARG A 86 -3.15 14.68 -12.68
N ILE A 87 -3.74 13.51 -12.42
CA ILE A 87 -3.70 12.34 -13.32
C ILE A 87 -5.05 12.11 -13.98
N GLY A 88 -6.13 12.12 -13.19
CA GLY A 88 -7.48 12.00 -13.71
C GLY A 88 -7.92 13.26 -14.43
N MET A 89 -8.45 13.10 -15.64
CA MET A 89 -8.80 14.20 -16.55
C MET A 89 -10.31 14.48 -16.60
N GLU A 90 -11.13 13.68 -15.91
CA GLU A 90 -12.55 13.98 -15.78
C GLU A 90 -12.78 15.24 -14.92
N ASN A 91 -13.80 16.02 -15.28
CA ASN A 91 -14.18 17.24 -14.60
C ASN A 91 -14.63 16.98 -13.15
N ASP A 92 -14.10 17.74 -12.20
CA ASP A 92 -14.34 17.54 -10.76
C ASP A 92 -15.83 17.71 -10.39
N LEU A 93 -16.50 18.74 -10.91
CA LEU A 93 -17.92 18.98 -10.65
C LEU A 93 -18.80 17.83 -11.17
N SER A 94 -18.45 17.24 -12.32
CA SER A 94 -19.12 16.06 -12.87
C SER A 94 -19.00 14.86 -11.94
N ILE A 95 -17.79 14.58 -11.43
CA ILE A 95 -17.54 13.49 -10.48
C ILE A 95 -18.35 13.68 -9.20
N LEU A 96 -18.28 14.88 -8.61
CA LEU A 96 -18.94 15.16 -7.33
C LEU A 96 -20.48 15.12 -7.44
N LYS A 97 -21.04 15.61 -8.54
CA LYS A 97 -22.49 15.51 -8.81
C LYS A 97 -22.96 14.06 -8.97
N ASP A 98 -22.15 13.23 -9.62
CA ASP A 98 -22.44 11.81 -9.78
C ASP A 98 -22.52 11.10 -8.42
N TYR A 99 -21.55 11.34 -7.53
CA TYR A 99 -21.61 10.79 -6.17
C TYR A 99 -22.78 11.30 -5.34
N LEU A 100 -23.14 12.58 -5.46
CA LEU A 100 -24.36 13.10 -4.83
C LEU A 100 -25.59 12.37 -5.36
N SER A 101 -25.70 12.14 -6.67
CA SER A 101 -26.82 11.42 -7.27
C SER A 101 -26.91 9.96 -6.80
N GLN A 102 -25.76 9.35 -6.49
CA GLN A 102 -25.63 8.03 -5.89
C GLN A 102 -25.81 8.04 -4.36
N LYS A 103 -26.19 9.18 -3.78
CA LYS A 103 -26.43 9.38 -2.34
C LYS A 103 -25.20 9.14 -1.45
N PHE A 104 -23.99 9.38 -1.97
CA PHE A 104 -22.82 9.51 -1.11
C PHE A 104 -22.90 10.81 -0.31
N ILE A 105 -22.36 10.79 0.91
CA ILE A 105 -21.97 12.02 1.60
C ILE A 105 -20.67 12.49 0.95
N VAL A 106 -20.71 13.65 0.30
CA VAL A 106 -19.55 14.18 -0.44
C VAL A 106 -18.89 15.25 0.40
N MET A 107 -17.62 15.05 0.73
CA MET A 107 -16.78 16.03 1.41
C MET A 107 -15.67 16.49 0.47
N THR A 108 -15.36 17.79 0.48
CA THR A 108 -14.23 18.34 -0.28
C THR A 108 -13.24 19.01 0.65
N LEU A 109 -11.96 18.72 0.48
CA LEU A 109 -10.84 19.36 1.16
C LEU A 109 -9.97 20.07 0.12
N ASP A 110 -9.83 21.39 0.23
CA ASP A 110 -9.02 22.19 -0.71
C ASP A 110 -7.81 22.82 -0.01
N PHE A 111 -6.60 22.47 -0.48
CA PHE A 111 -5.35 23.00 0.06
C PHE A 111 -4.92 24.37 -0.50
N GLY A 112 -5.72 25.07 -1.32
CA GLY A 112 -5.47 26.48 -1.69
C GLY A 112 -4.11 26.79 -2.36
N ASN A 113 -3.62 25.88 -3.17
CA ASN A 113 -2.31 25.75 -3.83
C ASN A 113 -1.09 25.66 -2.90
N ALA A 114 -1.24 25.24 -1.64
CA ALA A 114 -0.11 25.01 -0.74
C ALA A 114 0.86 23.93 -1.30
N PRO A 115 2.06 24.29 -1.81
CA PRO A 115 3.00 23.33 -2.41
C PRO A 115 3.53 22.24 -1.45
N GLU A 116 3.51 22.50 -0.15
CA GLU A 116 3.95 21.61 0.92
C GLU A 116 2.91 20.56 1.31
N ALA A 117 1.65 20.71 0.89
CA ALA A 117 0.59 19.77 1.21
C ALA A 117 0.72 18.49 0.37
N VAL A 118 1.76 17.68 0.60
CA VAL A 118 2.07 16.47 -0.18
C VAL A 118 2.08 15.23 0.71
N SER A 119 1.59 14.10 0.21
CA SER A 119 1.77 12.82 0.91
C SER A 119 3.28 12.49 0.98
N PRO A 120 3.79 11.95 2.11
CA PRO A 120 3.01 11.50 3.26
C PRO A 120 2.84 12.54 4.36
N LEU A 121 3.36 13.76 4.20
CA LEU A 121 3.37 14.80 5.24
C LEU A 121 1.97 15.07 5.81
N ILE A 122 0.96 15.12 4.94
CA ILE A 122 -0.43 15.45 5.31
C ILE A 122 -1.30 14.23 5.64
N ASP A 123 -0.78 13.00 5.51
CA ASP A 123 -1.61 11.80 5.54
C ASP A 123 -2.19 11.55 6.93
N ASP A 124 -1.44 11.85 8.00
CA ASP A 124 -1.91 11.75 9.38
C ASP A 124 -3.04 12.74 9.70
N ASP A 125 -2.95 13.99 9.23
CA ASP A 125 -4.01 14.98 9.40
C ASP A 125 -5.29 14.57 8.64
N ILE A 126 -5.15 13.99 7.43
CA ILE A 126 -6.29 13.42 6.68
C ILE A 126 -6.90 12.23 7.46
N ASN A 127 -6.08 11.40 8.09
CA ASN A 127 -6.55 10.33 8.96
C ASN A 127 -7.29 10.86 10.20
N MET A 128 -6.95 12.04 10.71
CA MET A 128 -7.73 12.70 11.77
C MET A 128 -9.12 13.13 11.26
N ILE A 129 -9.24 13.62 10.02
CA ILE A 129 -10.55 13.88 9.40
C ILE A 129 -11.35 12.58 9.30
N HIS A 130 -10.74 11.48 8.88
CA HIS A 130 -11.39 10.16 8.85
C HIS A 130 -11.93 9.75 10.23
N ARG A 131 -11.15 9.94 11.30
CA ARG A 131 -11.63 9.69 12.68
C ARG A 131 -12.83 10.57 13.04
N ALA A 132 -12.78 11.84 12.66
CA ALA A 132 -13.87 12.79 12.89
C ALA A 132 -15.13 12.50 12.07
N ILE A 133 -15.01 11.89 10.88
CA ILE A 133 -16.16 11.40 10.11
C ILE A 133 -16.93 10.37 10.95
N PHE A 134 -16.25 9.37 11.50
CA PHE A 134 -16.88 8.25 12.22
C PHE A 134 -17.08 8.48 13.72
N GLY A 135 -16.54 9.56 14.27
CA GLY A 135 -16.61 9.86 15.70
C GLY A 135 -15.74 8.95 16.56
N TYR A 136 -14.54 8.58 16.08
CA TYR A 136 -13.61 7.74 16.81
C TYR A 136 -12.63 8.58 17.63
N GLN A 137 -12.69 8.48 18.96
CA GLN A 137 -11.91 9.30 19.91
C GLN A 137 -12.14 10.83 19.80
N THR A 138 -13.15 11.23 19.03
CA THR A 138 -13.59 12.62 18.84
C THR A 138 -15.08 12.59 18.44
N PRO A 139 -15.89 13.63 18.70
CA PRO A 139 -17.25 13.69 18.19
C PRO A 139 -17.32 13.61 16.66
N SER A 140 -18.39 12.99 16.12
CA SER A 140 -18.56 12.89 14.67
C SER A 140 -19.02 14.21 14.06
N ILE A 141 -18.28 14.73 13.08
CA ILE A 141 -18.63 15.96 12.35
C ILE A 141 -19.86 15.77 11.45
N LEU A 142 -20.15 14.54 11.03
CA LEU A 142 -21.31 14.20 10.20
C LEU A 142 -22.57 13.99 11.05
N ARG A 143 -22.48 13.23 12.15
CA ARG A 143 -23.64 13.02 13.03
C ARG A 143 -24.07 14.32 13.72
N ALA A 144 -23.14 15.24 13.95
CA ALA A 144 -23.45 16.60 14.43
C ALA A 144 -24.40 17.37 13.50
N ILE A 145 -24.49 16.98 12.23
CA ILE A 145 -25.42 17.54 11.24
C ILE A 145 -26.42 16.50 10.72
N LYS A 146 -26.70 15.45 11.51
CA LYS A 146 -27.69 14.41 11.20
C LYS A 146 -27.44 13.63 9.89
N LEU A 147 -26.18 13.59 9.45
CA LEU A 147 -25.74 12.70 8.38
C LEU A 147 -25.05 11.48 9.00
N GLU A 148 -25.55 10.28 8.69
CA GLU A 148 -25.02 9.03 9.22
C GLU A 148 -24.07 8.39 8.22
N PRO A 149 -22.76 8.28 8.53
CA PRO A 149 -21.83 7.58 7.66
C PRO A 149 -21.94 6.07 7.83
N LYS A 150 -21.98 5.34 6.72
CA LYS A 150 -21.86 3.87 6.69
C LYS A 150 -20.50 3.51 7.28
N ALA A 151 -20.52 2.76 8.39
CA ALA A 151 -19.35 2.45 9.18
C ALA A 151 -18.16 2.10 8.29
N VAL A 152 -17.01 2.74 8.55
CA VAL A 152 -15.69 2.51 7.92
C VAL A 152 -15.61 2.67 6.40
N ARG A 153 -16.70 3.06 5.72
CA ARG A 153 -16.78 3.26 4.27
C ARG A 153 -16.56 4.73 3.90
N CYS A 154 -15.30 5.16 3.99
CA CYS A 154 -14.85 6.48 3.55
C CYS A 154 -13.71 6.35 2.54
N PHE A 155 -13.86 6.97 1.36
CA PHE A 155 -12.87 6.92 0.28
C PHE A 155 -12.19 8.27 0.12
N VAL A 156 -10.88 8.30 0.34
CA VAL A 156 -10.06 9.49 0.08
C VAL A 156 -9.69 9.51 -1.40
N LEU A 157 -10.19 10.49 -2.14
CA LEU A 157 -10.01 10.60 -3.59
C LEU A 157 -9.19 11.86 -3.93
N PRO A 158 -8.02 11.75 -4.58
CA PRO A 158 -7.36 12.90 -5.19
C PRO A 158 -8.23 13.48 -6.32
N GLN A 159 -8.07 14.78 -6.60
CA GLN A 159 -8.77 15.41 -7.73
C GLN A 159 -8.61 14.63 -9.06
N GLY A 160 -9.74 14.42 -9.74
CA GLY A 160 -9.87 13.63 -10.96
C GLY A 160 -10.05 12.12 -10.74
N TYR A 161 -10.02 11.63 -9.50
CA TYR A 161 -10.18 10.20 -9.20
C TYR A 161 -11.64 9.80 -8.99
N ARG A 162 -11.91 8.51 -9.23
CA ARG A 162 -13.16 7.82 -8.92
C ARG A 162 -12.91 6.60 -8.04
N VAL A 163 -13.98 6.07 -7.46
CA VAL A 163 -14.01 4.77 -6.79
C VAL A 163 -15.03 3.87 -7.47
N ALA A 164 -14.66 2.61 -7.69
CA ALA A 164 -15.58 1.53 -8.01
C ALA A 164 -15.69 0.61 -6.80
N THR A 165 -16.88 0.46 -6.25
CA THR A 165 -17.14 -0.23 -4.99
C THR A 165 -17.77 -1.61 -5.19
N ASP A 166 -17.58 -2.49 -4.21
CA ASP A 166 -18.22 -3.81 -4.12
C ASP A 166 -18.04 -4.70 -5.36
N LEU A 167 -16.91 -4.55 -6.07
CA LEU A 167 -16.58 -5.34 -7.24
C LEU A 167 -16.30 -6.78 -6.81
N THR A 168 -17.16 -7.71 -7.25
CA THR A 168 -16.96 -9.13 -6.97
C THR A 168 -15.82 -9.67 -7.81
N TYR A 169 -14.82 -10.25 -7.15
CA TYR A 169 -13.69 -10.89 -7.81
C TYR A 169 -13.65 -12.40 -7.58
N TRP A 170 -14.38 -12.92 -6.59
CA TRP A 170 -14.43 -14.35 -6.35
C TRP A 170 -15.74 -14.70 -5.64
N GLU A 171 -16.22 -15.93 -5.83
CA GLU A 171 -17.50 -16.43 -5.33
C GLU A 171 -17.25 -17.83 -4.79
N ILE A 172 -17.33 -17.98 -3.46
CA ILE A 172 -16.93 -19.22 -2.76
C ILE A 172 -17.77 -20.42 -3.24
N ASP A 173 -19.06 -20.22 -3.43
CA ASP A 173 -20.01 -21.23 -3.85
C ASP A 173 -19.84 -21.70 -5.31
N LYS A 174 -19.13 -20.92 -6.13
CA LYS A 174 -18.88 -21.26 -7.54
C LYS A 174 -17.45 -21.72 -7.80
N HIS A 175 -16.50 -21.12 -7.10
CA HIS A 175 -15.08 -21.28 -7.41
C HIS A 175 -14.30 -21.95 -6.27
N GLY A 176 -14.91 -22.13 -5.11
CA GLY A 176 -14.29 -22.83 -3.99
C GLY A 176 -14.03 -24.29 -4.31
N VAL A 177 -13.01 -24.86 -3.68
CA VAL A 177 -12.72 -26.29 -3.77
C VAL A 177 -13.86 -27.09 -3.16
N HIS A 178 -14.11 -28.31 -3.65
CA HIS A 178 -15.10 -29.21 -3.06
C HIS A 178 -14.79 -29.45 -1.57
N GLY A 179 -15.83 -29.44 -0.73
CA GLY A 179 -15.70 -29.47 0.74
C GLY A 179 -15.76 -28.10 1.41
N THR A 180 -15.55 -26.99 0.67
CA THR A 180 -15.57 -25.64 1.25
C THR A 180 -16.94 -25.26 1.81
N LEU A 181 -18.02 -25.53 1.07
CA LEU A 181 -19.37 -25.18 1.51
C LEU A 181 -19.82 -26.02 2.71
N GLU A 182 -19.41 -27.28 2.75
CA GLU A 182 -19.65 -28.20 3.85
C GLU A 182 -18.90 -27.77 5.11
N TYR A 183 -17.67 -27.28 4.97
CA TYR A 183 -16.91 -26.71 6.08
C TYR A 183 -17.56 -25.43 6.64
N ILE A 184 -18.05 -24.57 5.77
CA ILE A 184 -18.80 -23.36 6.16
C ILE A 184 -20.09 -23.75 6.89
N MET A 185 -20.86 -24.69 6.33
CA MET A 185 -22.10 -25.20 6.93
C MET A 185 -21.86 -25.84 8.30
N LYS A 186 -20.79 -26.62 8.44
CA LYS A 186 -20.38 -27.19 9.73
C LYS A 186 -20.07 -26.09 10.74
N THR A 187 -19.31 -25.08 10.33
CA THR A 187 -19.02 -23.92 11.19
C THR A 187 -20.31 -23.20 11.60
N TYR A 188 -21.21 -22.91 10.65
CA TYR A 188 -22.51 -22.30 10.91
C TYR A 188 -23.33 -23.08 11.95
N ASN A 189 -23.48 -24.39 11.75
CA ASN A 189 -24.26 -25.26 12.64
C ASN A 189 -23.63 -25.41 14.03
N GLU A 190 -22.31 -25.49 14.12
CA GLU A 190 -21.62 -25.71 15.40
C GLU A 190 -21.41 -24.43 16.20
N THR A 191 -21.23 -23.28 15.54
CA THR A 191 -20.77 -22.05 16.21
C THR A 191 -21.75 -20.89 16.16
N ILE A 192 -22.64 -20.83 15.16
CA ILE A 192 -23.61 -19.75 14.97
C ILE A 192 -24.98 -20.16 15.49
N VAL A 193 -25.54 -21.26 14.99
CA VAL A 193 -26.90 -21.73 15.34
C VAL A 193 -27.13 -21.82 16.85
N PRO A 194 -26.21 -22.36 17.67
CA PRO A 194 -26.43 -22.45 19.12
C PRO A 194 -26.47 -21.08 19.83
N LYS A 195 -26.01 -20.00 19.18
CA LYS A 195 -25.88 -18.65 19.76
C LYS A 195 -26.92 -17.67 19.25
N VAL A 196 -27.68 -18.02 18.21
CA VAL A 196 -28.64 -17.12 17.56
C VAL A 196 -30.05 -17.69 17.76
N PRO A 197 -30.89 -17.09 18.63
CA PRO A 197 -32.24 -17.57 18.88
C PRO A 197 -33.08 -17.67 17.61
N GLY A 198 -33.76 -18.80 17.43
CA GLY A 198 -34.67 -19.04 16.31
C GLY A 198 -34.00 -19.55 15.02
N LEU A 199 -32.66 -19.60 14.98
CA LEU A 199 -31.93 -20.18 13.86
C LEU A 199 -32.01 -21.72 13.90
N LYS A 200 -32.19 -22.34 12.74
CA LYS A 200 -32.21 -23.81 12.61
C LYS A 200 -30.89 -24.29 12.01
N PRO A 201 -30.43 -25.51 12.35
CA PRO A 201 -29.32 -26.13 11.65
C PRO A 201 -29.60 -26.20 10.14
N ALA A 202 -28.61 -25.81 9.34
CA ALA A 202 -28.62 -25.96 7.90
C ALA A 202 -28.33 -27.43 7.51
N GLU A 203 -29.13 -28.00 6.62
CA GLU A 203 -28.91 -29.36 6.09
C GLU A 203 -28.14 -29.33 4.77
N LYS A 204 -28.25 -28.22 4.04
CA LYS A 204 -27.50 -27.93 2.81
C LYS A 204 -27.05 -26.47 2.77
N PRO A 205 -26.03 -26.11 1.96
CA PRO A 205 -25.49 -24.74 1.93
C PRO A 205 -26.51 -23.64 1.63
N SER A 206 -27.57 -23.95 0.87
CA SER A 206 -28.63 -22.99 0.56
C SER A 206 -29.53 -22.63 1.75
N ASP A 207 -29.47 -23.39 2.85
CA ASP A 207 -30.28 -23.14 4.04
C ASP A 207 -29.65 -22.09 4.98
N MET A 208 -28.35 -21.78 4.78
CA MET A 208 -27.66 -20.78 5.58
C MET A 208 -28.14 -19.38 5.24
N VAL A 209 -28.59 -18.68 6.28
CA VAL A 209 -29.05 -17.29 6.20
C VAL A 209 -28.24 -16.38 7.11
N ASP A 210 -28.16 -15.09 6.78
CA ASP A 210 -27.57 -14.04 7.59
C ASP A 210 -28.45 -13.71 8.82
N LYS A 211 -27.99 -12.75 9.64
CA LYS A 211 -28.72 -12.27 10.82
C LYS A 211 -30.12 -11.69 10.53
N ASN A 212 -30.41 -11.35 9.28
CA ASN A 212 -31.69 -10.79 8.84
C ASN A 212 -32.56 -11.84 8.11
N GLY A 213 -32.10 -13.09 7.99
CA GLY A 213 -32.80 -14.15 7.26
C GLY A 213 -32.56 -14.16 5.75
N ASN A 214 -31.64 -13.35 5.22
CA ASN A 214 -31.29 -13.39 3.80
C ASN A 214 -30.33 -14.55 3.51
N PRO A 215 -30.34 -15.15 2.32
CA PRO A 215 -29.33 -16.12 1.92
C PRO A 215 -27.91 -15.59 2.09
N PHE A 216 -26.97 -16.46 2.49
CA PHE A 216 -25.55 -16.10 2.60
C PHE A 216 -24.99 -15.49 1.30
N ASP A 217 -24.34 -14.34 1.44
CA ASP A 217 -23.47 -13.77 0.39
C ASP A 217 -22.11 -14.47 0.42
N TYR A 218 -21.80 -15.20 -0.65
CA TYR A 218 -20.53 -15.91 -0.85
C TYR A 218 -19.51 -15.13 -1.68
N ARG A 219 -19.85 -13.89 -2.08
CA ARG A 219 -18.99 -13.06 -2.92
C ARG A 219 -17.91 -12.40 -2.09
N ILE A 220 -16.67 -12.51 -2.56
CA ILE A 220 -15.54 -11.74 -2.07
C ILE A 220 -15.32 -10.57 -3.01
N LYS A 221 -15.27 -9.38 -2.40
CA LYS A 221 -15.35 -8.09 -3.09
C LYS A 221 -14.08 -7.28 -2.90
N MET A 222 -13.86 -6.34 -3.79
CA MET A 222 -12.83 -5.30 -3.66
C MET A 222 -13.40 -3.93 -4.01
N ASP A 223 -12.72 -2.89 -3.59
CA ASP A 223 -12.96 -1.53 -4.06
C ASP A 223 -11.68 -0.96 -4.68
N ILE A 224 -11.84 -0.18 -5.75
CA ILE A 224 -10.74 0.37 -6.55
C ILE A 224 -10.88 1.89 -6.63
N VAL A 225 -9.92 2.63 -6.08
CA VAL A 225 -9.75 4.06 -6.25
C VAL A 225 -8.77 4.31 -7.39
N TYR A 226 -9.21 5.00 -8.45
CA TYR A 226 -8.46 5.11 -9.71
C TYR A 226 -8.61 6.49 -10.37
N PRO A 227 -7.62 6.95 -11.17
CA PRO A 227 -7.72 8.21 -11.90
C PRO A 227 -8.69 8.05 -13.09
N SER A 228 -9.74 8.88 -13.14
CA SER A 228 -10.72 8.81 -14.22
C SER A 228 -10.21 9.48 -15.51
N LYS A 229 -10.45 8.84 -16.66
CA LYS A 229 -10.01 9.33 -17.99
C LYS A 229 -8.51 9.66 -18.05
N ALA A 230 -7.67 8.91 -17.32
CA ALA A 230 -6.24 9.14 -17.28
C ALA A 230 -5.58 8.89 -18.65
N LYS A 231 -4.58 9.71 -18.99
CA LYS A 231 -3.77 9.53 -20.21
C LYS A 231 -2.58 8.58 -20.01
N LYS A 232 -2.17 8.36 -18.76
CA LYS A 232 -1.11 7.42 -18.39
C LYS A 232 -1.66 6.37 -17.45
N ARG A 233 -1.06 5.19 -17.49
CA ARG A 233 -1.28 4.15 -16.48
C ARG A 233 -0.52 4.48 -15.21
N CYS A 234 -1.04 4.02 -14.08
CA CYS A 234 -0.49 4.24 -12.75
C CYS A 234 -0.15 2.90 -12.09
N PRO A 235 0.94 2.83 -11.31
CA PRO A 235 1.20 1.64 -10.50
C PRO A 235 0.03 1.35 -9.56
N VAL A 236 -0.12 0.09 -9.20
CA VAL A 236 -1.22 -0.39 -8.36
C VAL A 236 -0.70 -0.70 -6.97
N PHE A 237 -1.38 -0.20 -5.94
CA PHE A 237 -1.16 -0.62 -4.57
C PHE A 237 -2.39 -1.36 -4.06
N VAL A 238 -2.20 -2.61 -3.63
CA VAL A 238 -3.26 -3.45 -3.09
C VAL A 238 -3.10 -3.61 -1.58
N TYR A 239 -4.14 -3.29 -0.82
CA TYR A 239 -4.24 -3.64 0.58
C TYR A 239 -5.12 -4.88 0.74
N ALA A 240 -4.54 -5.98 1.22
CA ALA A 240 -5.26 -7.17 1.63
C ALA A 240 -5.96 -6.91 2.96
N ALA A 241 -7.29 -6.84 2.96
CA ALA A 241 -8.06 -6.49 4.15
C ALA A 241 -7.85 -7.51 5.28
N THR A 242 -8.01 -7.05 6.53
CA THR A 242 -7.98 -7.91 7.72
C THR A 242 -9.36 -8.02 8.40
N ASP A 243 -10.36 -7.39 7.80
CA ASP A 243 -11.74 -7.27 8.24
C ASP A 243 -12.69 -7.42 7.03
N PRO A 244 -13.92 -7.92 7.23
CA PRO A 244 -14.85 -8.15 6.13
C PRO A 244 -15.42 -6.85 5.52
N GLU A 245 -15.42 -5.74 6.24
CA GLU A 245 -15.92 -4.43 5.75
C GLU A 245 -14.95 -3.68 4.83
N ARG A 246 -13.69 -4.14 4.75
CA ARG A 246 -12.61 -3.53 3.95
C ARG A 246 -12.28 -2.10 4.40
N THR A 247 -11.96 -1.92 5.68
CA THR A 247 -11.76 -0.60 6.33
C THR A 247 -10.57 0.23 5.83
N ALA A 248 -9.67 -0.32 5.00
CA ALA A 248 -8.32 0.20 4.79
C ALA A 248 -8.18 1.35 3.76
N HIS A 249 -9.28 2.01 3.36
CA HIS A 249 -9.27 3.10 2.37
C HIS A 249 -8.55 4.39 2.83
N HIS A 250 -8.18 4.48 4.11
CA HIS A 250 -7.55 5.65 4.72
C HIS A 250 -6.11 5.39 5.24
N ARG A 251 -5.66 4.13 5.36
CA ARG A 251 -4.41 3.80 6.10
C ARG A 251 -3.14 4.34 5.42
N TYR A 252 -2.84 3.84 4.23
CA TYR A 252 -1.75 4.35 3.40
C TYR A 252 -2.34 5.06 2.19
N LEU A 253 -2.16 6.37 2.09
CA LEU A 253 -2.82 7.18 1.06
C LEU A 253 -2.05 7.17 -0.26
N PHE A 254 -1.65 5.98 -0.74
CA PHE A 254 -0.92 5.81 -2.01
C PHE A 254 -1.66 6.42 -3.22
N GLN A 255 -2.98 6.52 -3.18
CA GLN A 255 -3.75 7.24 -4.19
C GLN A 255 -3.35 8.73 -4.30
N LEU A 256 -3.00 9.39 -3.19
CA LEU A 256 -2.47 10.76 -3.19
C LEU A 256 -1.03 10.82 -3.75
N ARG A 257 -0.36 9.66 -3.84
CA ARG A 257 0.98 9.49 -4.42
C ARG A 257 0.94 9.08 -5.89
N GLY A 258 -0.21 9.09 -6.54
CA GLY A 258 -0.36 8.77 -7.96
C GLY A 258 -0.55 7.28 -8.28
N TYR A 259 -0.98 6.47 -7.32
CA TYR A 259 -1.33 5.06 -7.52
C TYR A 259 -2.81 4.86 -7.82
N VAL A 260 -3.13 3.71 -8.42
CA VAL A 260 -4.45 3.08 -8.24
C VAL A 260 -4.43 2.35 -6.91
N TYR A 261 -5.38 2.63 -6.02
CA TYR A 261 -5.42 2.04 -4.68
C TYR A 261 -6.58 1.05 -4.58
N VAL A 262 -6.25 -0.19 -4.27
CA VAL A 262 -7.21 -1.30 -4.18
C VAL A 262 -7.28 -1.78 -2.75
N VAL A 263 -8.49 -1.94 -2.20
CA VAL A 263 -8.68 -2.72 -0.98
C VAL A 263 -9.45 -3.98 -1.36
N MET A 264 -8.78 -5.12 -1.26
CA MET A 264 -9.39 -6.42 -1.57
C MET A 264 -9.83 -7.12 -0.30
N GLY A 265 -11.00 -7.76 -0.36
CA GLY A 265 -11.50 -8.61 0.72
C GLY A 265 -10.56 -9.80 0.97
N HIS A 266 -10.57 -10.29 2.20
CA HIS A 266 -9.86 -11.51 2.59
C HIS A 266 -10.72 -12.76 2.29
N CYS A 267 -10.08 -13.91 2.13
CA CYS A 267 -10.72 -15.21 1.93
C CYS A 267 -11.36 -15.75 3.22
N PHE A 268 -12.30 -15.00 3.77
CA PHE A 268 -13.01 -15.33 4.99
C PHE A 268 -14.03 -16.47 4.78
N ASN A 269 -14.21 -17.27 5.83
CA ASN A 269 -15.43 -18.01 6.05
C ASN A 269 -16.60 -17.02 6.14
N PRO A 270 -17.67 -17.12 5.33
CA PRO A 270 -18.78 -16.18 5.33
C PRO A 270 -19.47 -15.97 6.68
N CYS A 271 -19.33 -16.90 7.63
CA CYS A 271 -19.77 -16.70 9.02
C CYS A 271 -19.17 -15.43 9.65
N VAL A 272 -17.95 -15.02 9.23
CA VAL A 272 -17.31 -13.78 9.66
C VAL A 272 -18.11 -12.57 9.20
N SER A 273 -18.41 -12.49 7.90
CA SER A 273 -19.07 -11.33 7.30
C SER A 273 -20.54 -11.21 7.72
N HIS A 274 -21.22 -12.35 7.91
CA HIS A 274 -22.65 -12.38 8.23
C HIS A 274 -22.95 -12.30 9.74
N TYR A 275 -22.04 -12.77 10.58
CA TYR A 275 -22.24 -12.86 12.04
C TYR A 275 -21.11 -12.28 12.91
N TRP A 276 -20.09 -11.66 12.30
CA TRP A 276 -18.90 -11.18 13.02
C TRP A 276 -18.20 -12.27 13.85
N HIS A 277 -18.16 -13.49 13.31
CA HIS A 277 -17.72 -14.68 14.02
C HIS A 277 -16.32 -15.15 13.60
N PHE A 278 -15.38 -15.21 14.55
CA PHE A 278 -13.97 -15.47 14.25
C PHE A 278 -13.45 -16.88 14.62
N ILE A 279 -14.28 -17.82 15.09
CA ILE A 279 -13.84 -19.23 15.17
C ILE A 279 -13.91 -19.81 13.75
N ASN A 280 -12.89 -20.56 13.32
CA ASN A 280 -12.81 -21.13 11.97
C ASN A 280 -12.95 -20.07 10.85
N PHE A 281 -12.42 -18.88 11.11
CA PHE A 281 -12.67 -17.68 10.30
C PHE A 281 -12.05 -17.71 8.90
N THR A 282 -10.97 -18.45 8.69
CA THR A 282 -10.20 -18.40 7.43
C THR A 282 -10.52 -19.60 6.54
N LEU A 283 -10.54 -19.34 5.23
CA LEU A 283 -10.54 -20.34 4.17
C LEU A 283 -9.20 -20.34 3.40
N ASP A 284 -8.21 -19.55 3.82
CA ASP A 284 -6.93 -19.36 3.12
C ASP A 284 -6.24 -20.67 2.76
N HIS A 285 -6.24 -21.65 3.66
CA HIS A 285 -5.52 -22.89 3.46
C HIS A 285 -6.07 -23.74 2.31
N TRP A 286 -7.34 -23.57 1.97
CA TRP A 286 -8.03 -24.40 0.97
C TRP A 286 -8.43 -23.62 -0.28
N ASN A 287 -8.49 -22.29 -0.19
CA ASN A 287 -9.00 -21.44 -1.26
C ASN A 287 -8.18 -20.16 -1.44
N GLY A 288 -7.16 -19.92 -0.62
CA GLY A 288 -6.43 -18.65 -0.58
C GLY A 288 -5.70 -18.38 -1.88
N LEU A 289 -4.99 -19.37 -2.44
CA LEU A 289 -4.30 -19.18 -3.72
C LEU A 289 -5.30 -18.85 -4.83
N ALA A 290 -6.37 -19.63 -4.96
CA ALA A 290 -7.41 -19.42 -5.96
C ALA A 290 -8.09 -18.05 -5.84
N CYS A 291 -8.51 -17.70 -4.62
CA CYS A 291 -9.14 -16.42 -4.30
C CYS A 291 -8.23 -15.23 -4.63
N TYR A 292 -7.01 -15.20 -4.10
CA TYR A 292 -6.12 -14.05 -4.26
C TYR A 292 -5.56 -13.93 -5.68
N THR A 293 -5.33 -15.05 -6.38
CA THR A 293 -4.97 -15.00 -7.80
C THR A 293 -6.12 -14.47 -8.67
N ALA A 294 -7.37 -14.81 -8.36
CA ALA A 294 -8.54 -14.24 -9.04
C ALA A 294 -8.61 -12.71 -8.86
N ALA A 295 -8.29 -12.18 -7.67
CA ALA A 295 -8.21 -10.74 -7.43
C ALA A 295 -7.20 -10.05 -8.36
N ILE A 296 -5.98 -10.56 -8.47
CA ILE A 296 -4.95 -9.93 -9.31
C ILE A 296 -5.22 -10.15 -10.81
N ARG A 297 -5.82 -11.27 -11.20
CA ARG A 297 -6.30 -11.50 -12.57
C ARG A 297 -7.41 -10.51 -12.95
N TYR A 298 -8.34 -10.22 -12.04
CA TYR A 298 -9.36 -9.19 -12.25
C TYR A 298 -8.73 -7.84 -12.55
N LEU A 299 -7.71 -7.45 -11.77
CA LEU A 299 -6.99 -6.19 -12.00
C LEU A 299 -6.30 -6.20 -13.37
N ASN A 300 -5.58 -7.26 -13.73
CA ASN A 300 -4.94 -7.38 -15.05
C ASN A 300 -5.94 -7.31 -16.21
N MET A 301 -7.09 -8.00 -16.09
CA MET A 301 -8.15 -7.96 -17.09
C MET A 301 -8.74 -6.56 -17.26
N ASN A 302 -8.91 -5.83 -16.16
CA ASN A 302 -9.49 -4.48 -16.17
C ASN A 302 -8.45 -3.35 -16.21
N ALA A 303 -7.19 -3.64 -16.56
CA ALA A 303 -6.11 -2.67 -16.47
C ALA A 303 -6.38 -1.38 -17.25
N ALA A 304 -6.93 -1.50 -18.46
CA ALA A 304 -7.28 -0.33 -19.28
C ALA A 304 -8.41 0.50 -18.66
N LYS A 305 -9.41 -0.15 -18.06
CA LYS A 305 -10.60 0.50 -17.47
C LYS A 305 -10.23 1.39 -16.30
N TYR A 306 -9.31 0.94 -15.45
CA TYR A 306 -8.90 1.65 -14.23
C TYR A 306 -7.53 2.34 -14.37
N ALA A 307 -6.99 2.46 -15.59
CA ALA A 307 -5.69 3.05 -15.88
C ALA A 307 -4.55 2.46 -15.03
N MET A 308 -4.52 1.13 -14.90
CA MET A 308 -3.53 0.41 -14.11
C MET A 308 -2.33 0.01 -14.95
N ASP A 309 -1.14 0.23 -14.41
CA ASP A 309 0.09 -0.43 -14.82
C ASP A 309 0.25 -1.69 -13.99
N THR A 310 -0.24 -2.80 -14.52
CA THR A 310 -0.26 -4.09 -13.80
C THR A 310 1.07 -4.85 -13.87
N ASN A 311 2.09 -4.27 -14.51
CA ASN A 311 3.48 -4.72 -14.35
C ASN A 311 4.13 -4.15 -13.08
N HIS A 312 3.44 -3.25 -12.35
CA HIS A 312 3.92 -2.64 -11.12
C HIS A 312 2.81 -2.65 -10.07
N ILE A 313 2.58 -3.85 -9.51
CA ILE A 313 1.61 -4.10 -8.44
C ILE A 313 2.35 -4.32 -7.13
N GLY A 314 2.18 -3.41 -6.16
CA GLY A 314 2.55 -3.63 -4.77
C GLY A 314 1.41 -4.21 -3.96
N MET A 315 1.72 -4.96 -2.91
CA MET A 315 0.72 -5.43 -1.97
C MET A 315 1.17 -5.31 -0.52
N MET A 316 0.26 -4.85 0.33
CA MET A 316 0.40 -4.92 1.78
C MET A 316 -0.66 -5.83 2.40
N GLY A 317 -0.25 -6.63 3.37
CA GLY A 317 -1.15 -7.49 4.13
C GLY A 317 -0.59 -7.77 5.51
N ILE A 318 -1.35 -7.45 6.54
CA ILE A 318 -0.99 -7.73 7.94
C ILE A 318 -1.99 -8.71 8.53
N SER A 319 -1.60 -9.43 9.58
CA SER A 319 -2.52 -10.32 10.28
C SER A 319 -3.15 -11.30 9.29
N LYS A 320 -4.47 -11.37 9.20
CA LYS A 320 -5.20 -12.19 8.23
C LYS A 320 -4.80 -11.87 6.79
N GLY A 321 -4.61 -10.59 6.46
CA GLY A 321 -4.22 -10.15 5.13
C GLY A 321 -2.82 -10.60 4.69
N GLN A 322 -1.93 -11.00 5.61
CA GLN A 322 -0.56 -11.40 5.28
C GLN A 322 -0.54 -12.57 4.29
N TYR A 323 -1.42 -13.56 4.48
CA TYR A 323 -1.39 -14.80 3.70
C TYR A 323 -1.46 -14.52 2.18
N ALA A 324 -2.25 -13.52 1.77
CA ALA A 324 -2.34 -13.11 0.38
C ALA A 324 -0.99 -12.64 -0.18
N VAL A 325 -0.24 -11.82 0.57
CA VAL A 325 1.10 -11.37 0.14
C VAL A 325 2.04 -12.57 0.06
N THR A 326 2.01 -13.45 1.06
CA THR A 326 2.86 -14.63 1.10
C THR A 326 2.66 -15.53 -0.13
N ARG A 327 1.40 -15.78 -0.51
CA ARG A 327 1.08 -16.64 -1.65
C ARG A 327 1.42 -16.00 -3.00
N LEU A 328 1.29 -14.68 -3.14
CA LEU A 328 1.41 -14.00 -4.44
C LEU A 328 2.82 -13.47 -4.75
N SER A 329 3.71 -13.39 -3.75
CA SER A 329 5.07 -12.87 -3.91
C SER A 329 6.00 -13.77 -4.72
N ALA A 330 5.79 -15.09 -4.73
CA ALA A 330 6.55 -15.99 -5.59
C ALA A 330 6.07 -15.83 -7.05
N PRO A 331 6.93 -15.55 -8.04
CA PRO A 331 6.48 -15.26 -9.40
C PRO A 331 5.84 -16.46 -10.11
N ASN A 332 6.16 -17.69 -9.69
CA ASN A 332 5.59 -18.94 -10.20
C ASN A 332 4.45 -19.53 -9.35
N HIS A 333 3.85 -18.74 -8.43
CA HIS A 333 2.80 -19.21 -7.52
C HIS A 333 1.62 -19.91 -8.21
N THR A 334 1.35 -19.61 -9.49
CA THR A 334 0.26 -20.26 -10.27
C THR A 334 0.51 -21.74 -10.56
N GLN A 335 1.74 -22.22 -10.40
CA GLN A 335 2.09 -23.64 -10.50
C GLN A 335 1.92 -24.39 -9.16
N GLY A 336 1.68 -23.66 -8.06
CA GLY A 336 1.47 -24.24 -6.74
C GLY A 336 0.05 -24.72 -6.52
N GLU A 337 -0.13 -25.47 -5.43
CA GLU A 337 -1.44 -25.92 -4.95
C GLU A 337 -1.87 -25.11 -3.71
N GLU A 338 -3.10 -25.33 -3.24
CA GLU A 338 -3.55 -24.84 -1.94
C GLU A 338 -2.78 -25.54 -0.81
N SER A 339 -2.63 -24.88 0.34
CA SER A 339 -1.76 -25.41 1.41
C SER A 339 -2.33 -26.64 2.11
N LYS A 340 -3.64 -26.90 1.97
CA LYS A 340 -4.35 -28.05 2.52
C LYS A 340 -5.41 -28.55 1.54
N LYS A 341 -5.72 -29.84 1.60
CA LYS A 341 -6.86 -30.44 0.87
C LYS A 341 -7.97 -30.85 1.85
N TYR A 342 -9.22 -30.76 1.43
CA TYR A 342 -10.34 -31.26 2.26
C TYR A 342 -10.41 -32.78 2.30
N SER A 343 -9.86 -33.47 1.30
CA SER A 343 -9.69 -34.93 1.32
C SER A 343 -8.73 -35.42 2.42
N GLU A 344 -7.90 -34.52 2.97
CA GLU A 344 -6.91 -34.81 4.01
C GLU A 344 -7.36 -34.39 5.42
N PHE A 345 -8.61 -33.93 5.56
CA PHE A 345 -9.16 -33.51 6.85
C PHE A 345 -9.24 -34.72 7.81
N PRO A 346 -8.98 -34.54 9.13
CA PRO A 346 -9.00 -35.65 10.09
C PRO A 346 -10.34 -36.40 10.14
N ALA A 347 -10.29 -37.62 10.69
CA ALA A 347 -11.42 -38.56 10.74
C ALA A 347 -12.73 -37.90 11.20
N GLY A 348 -13.80 -38.08 10.40
CA GLY A 348 -15.14 -37.56 10.67
C GLY A 348 -15.58 -36.38 9.78
N PHE A 349 -14.68 -35.82 8.99
CA PHE A 349 -15.04 -34.90 7.91
C PHE A 349 -15.10 -35.70 6.60
N GLY A 350 -16.15 -35.51 5.81
CA GLY A 350 -16.43 -36.35 4.63
C GLY A 350 -15.31 -36.32 3.59
N THR A 351 -15.34 -37.28 2.66
CA THR A 351 -14.44 -37.29 1.48
C THR A 351 -15.06 -36.48 0.35
N PHE A 352 -14.28 -35.59 -0.24
CA PHE A 352 -14.70 -34.73 -1.35
C PHE A 352 -13.87 -35.03 -2.60
N PRO A 353 -14.45 -34.89 -3.81
CA PRO A 353 -13.68 -35.01 -5.05
C PRO A 353 -12.64 -33.89 -5.14
N ASP A 354 -11.55 -34.13 -5.85
CA ASP A 354 -10.58 -33.08 -6.15
C ASP A 354 -11.18 -32.03 -7.10
N GLY A 355 -10.75 -30.77 -6.97
CA GLY A 355 -11.17 -29.67 -7.83
C GLY A 355 -12.22 -28.74 -7.20
N THR A 356 -12.95 -28.02 -8.06
CA THR A 356 -13.83 -26.91 -7.70
C THR A 356 -15.19 -27.04 -8.39
N TYR A 357 -16.23 -26.40 -7.85
CA TYR A 357 -17.59 -26.43 -8.43
C TYR A 357 -17.68 -25.83 -9.84
N GLY A 358 -16.76 -24.93 -10.18
CA GLY A 358 -16.69 -24.25 -11.46
C GLY A 358 -15.28 -23.75 -11.76
N PRO A 359 -15.03 -23.27 -12.99
CA PRO A 359 -13.71 -22.81 -13.40
C PRO A 359 -13.28 -21.58 -12.60
N GLN A 360 -11.97 -21.43 -12.40
CA GLN A 360 -11.42 -20.24 -11.75
C GLN A 360 -11.61 -18.97 -12.60
N PRO A 361 -11.95 -17.81 -12.02
CA PRO A 361 -12.14 -16.57 -12.77
C PRO A 361 -10.88 -16.10 -13.51
N TRP A 362 -11.09 -15.51 -14.70
CA TRP A 362 -10.09 -14.80 -15.52
C TRP A 362 -8.76 -15.54 -15.69
N GLN A 363 -8.81 -16.86 -15.92
CA GLN A 363 -7.63 -17.63 -16.33
C GLN A 363 -6.98 -16.99 -17.57
N GLY A 364 -5.66 -17.11 -17.67
CA GLY A 364 -4.86 -16.51 -18.75
C GLY A 364 -4.34 -15.10 -18.45
N TYR A 365 -4.86 -14.40 -17.44
CA TYR A 365 -4.27 -13.15 -16.96
C TYR A 365 -3.20 -13.42 -15.88
N PRO A 366 -2.15 -12.58 -15.78
CA PRO A 366 -1.17 -12.67 -14.69
C PRO A 366 -1.78 -12.43 -13.32
N SER A 367 -1.18 -13.01 -12.28
CA SER A 367 -1.59 -12.84 -10.88
C SER A 367 -0.47 -12.42 -9.92
N ARG A 368 0.71 -12.07 -10.44
CA ARG A 368 1.89 -11.75 -9.60
C ARG A 368 1.86 -10.34 -9.04
N ILE A 369 2.45 -10.18 -7.87
CA ILE A 369 2.85 -8.88 -7.32
C ILE A 369 4.35 -8.66 -7.51
N HIS A 370 4.79 -7.42 -7.38
CA HIS A 370 6.14 -6.95 -7.70
C HIS A 370 6.87 -6.37 -6.48
N ALA A 371 6.14 -6.06 -5.40
CA ALA A 371 6.68 -5.68 -4.11
C ALA A 371 5.67 -6.02 -3.00
N GLY A 372 6.15 -6.42 -1.83
CA GLY A 372 5.34 -6.84 -0.68
C GLY A 372 5.64 -6.07 0.60
N CYS A 373 4.65 -5.94 1.47
CA CYS A 373 4.83 -5.49 2.86
C CYS A 373 3.92 -6.32 3.75
N GLN A 374 4.49 -7.20 4.57
CA GLN A 374 3.74 -8.30 5.16
C GLN A 374 4.19 -8.67 6.57
N GLY A 375 3.29 -9.19 7.40
CA GLY A 375 3.67 -9.71 8.71
C GLY A 375 2.53 -9.95 9.69
N MET A 376 2.89 -10.53 10.84
CA MET A 376 2.02 -10.79 12.00
C MET A 376 0.80 -11.68 11.71
N GLY A 377 0.87 -12.56 10.73
CA GLY A 377 -0.23 -13.33 10.19
C GLY A 377 0.11 -14.78 9.88
N MET A 378 -0.87 -15.52 9.34
CA MET A 378 -0.72 -16.96 9.07
C MET A 378 0.38 -17.29 8.06
N GLY A 379 0.70 -16.36 7.14
CA GLY A 379 1.79 -16.54 6.19
C GLY A 379 3.17 -16.72 6.83
N LEU A 380 3.35 -16.35 8.11
CA LEU A 380 4.62 -16.53 8.82
C LEU A 380 5.05 -18.00 8.93
N TRP A 381 4.11 -18.93 8.93
CA TRP A 381 4.40 -20.35 9.07
C TRP A 381 4.52 -21.10 7.74
N GLU A 382 4.23 -20.41 6.63
CA GLU A 382 4.17 -20.94 5.26
C GLU A 382 5.44 -20.53 4.46
N SER A 383 6.60 -20.63 5.11
CA SER A 383 7.91 -20.22 4.58
C SER A 383 8.33 -20.97 3.32
N GLU A 384 7.74 -22.13 3.06
CA GLU A 384 7.94 -22.93 1.84
C GLU A 384 7.56 -22.17 0.56
N TYR A 385 6.69 -21.16 0.64
CA TYR A 385 6.33 -20.33 -0.52
C TYR A 385 7.35 -19.23 -0.81
N ILE A 386 8.37 -19.07 0.03
CA ILE A 386 9.47 -18.14 -0.24
C ILE A 386 10.46 -18.82 -1.19
N THR A 387 10.57 -18.27 -2.40
CA THR A 387 11.46 -18.71 -3.47
C THR A 387 12.67 -17.77 -3.62
N PRO A 388 13.76 -18.17 -4.30
CA PRO A 388 14.91 -17.28 -4.51
C PRO A 388 14.57 -15.98 -5.27
N ASP A 389 13.55 -16.01 -6.11
CA ASP A 389 13.06 -14.89 -6.94
C ASP A 389 11.80 -14.23 -6.35
N TYR A 390 11.56 -14.43 -5.05
CA TYR A 390 10.44 -13.85 -4.32
C TYR A 390 10.45 -12.32 -4.43
N ALA A 391 9.27 -11.73 -4.64
CA ALA A 391 9.13 -10.29 -4.78
C ALA A 391 9.77 -9.55 -3.58
N PRO A 392 10.49 -8.43 -3.81
CA PRO A 392 11.06 -7.62 -2.74
C PRO A 392 10.03 -7.37 -1.64
N THR A 393 10.37 -7.62 -0.38
CA THR A 393 9.39 -7.54 0.71
C THR A 393 9.88 -6.82 1.95
N ILE A 394 9.02 -6.00 2.55
CA ILE A 394 9.16 -5.64 3.96
C ILE A 394 8.52 -6.77 4.78
N LEU A 395 9.27 -7.36 5.71
CA LEU A 395 8.74 -8.21 6.78
C LEU A 395 8.58 -7.34 8.02
N MET A 396 7.36 -7.15 8.49
CA MET A 396 7.06 -6.30 9.63
C MET A 396 6.60 -7.12 10.84
N CYS A 397 7.03 -6.73 12.03
CA CYS A 397 6.53 -7.31 13.26
C CYS A 397 6.63 -6.30 14.40
N GLY A 398 5.53 -6.09 15.13
CA GLY A 398 5.57 -5.31 16.36
C GLY A 398 6.36 -6.04 17.43
N GLU A 399 7.24 -5.32 18.13
CA GLU A 399 8.02 -5.87 19.24
C GLU A 399 7.15 -6.42 20.37
N ASN A 400 6.00 -5.79 20.62
CA ASN A 400 5.05 -6.15 21.68
C ASN A 400 3.87 -6.98 21.16
N ASP A 401 4.00 -7.64 20.00
CA ASP A 401 3.01 -8.61 19.53
C ASP A 401 3.13 -9.92 20.33
N ARG A 402 2.21 -10.86 20.09
CA ARG A 402 2.16 -12.16 20.76
C ARG A 402 3.45 -12.94 20.54
N ASP A 403 3.90 -13.68 21.56
CA ASP A 403 5.11 -14.50 21.51
C ASP A 403 5.15 -15.46 20.31
N VAL A 404 4.04 -16.11 19.98
CA VAL A 404 3.94 -17.00 18.81
C VAL A 404 4.25 -16.27 17.48
N ILE A 405 4.04 -14.96 17.43
CA ILE A 405 4.40 -14.11 16.29
C ILE A 405 5.84 -13.64 16.41
N THR A 406 6.23 -13.04 17.53
CA THR A 406 7.53 -12.36 17.70
C THR A 406 8.71 -13.31 17.85
N LYS A 407 8.51 -14.46 18.52
CA LYS A 407 9.57 -15.42 18.87
C LYS A 407 9.58 -16.65 17.98
N GLU A 408 8.49 -16.96 17.29
CA GLU A 408 8.38 -18.17 16.46
C GLU A 408 8.14 -17.83 14.98
N GLY A 409 6.97 -17.27 14.65
CA GLY A 409 6.56 -17.04 13.26
C GLY A 409 7.47 -16.06 12.50
N ASN A 410 7.74 -14.88 13.08
CA ASN A 410 8.57 -13.86 12.44
C ASN A 410 10.02 -14.33 12.24
N PRO A 411 10.71 -14.91 13.25
CA PRO A 411 12.03 -15.49 13.05
C PRO A 411 12.07 -16.61 12.00
N LYS A 412 11.05 -17.50 11.97
CA LYS A 412 10.98 -18.57 10.96
C LYS A 412 10.93 -18.01 9.54
N PHE A 413 10.07 -17.02 9.31
CA PHE A 413 9.92 -16.39 7.99
C PHE A 413 11.19 -15.62 7.60
N LEU A 414 11.76 -14.86 8.53
CA LEU A 414 12.99 -14.10 8.31
C LEU A 414 14.17 -15.01 7.96
N MET A 415 14.36 -16.09 8.70
CA MET A 415 15.43 -17.07 8.45
C MET A 415 15.39 -17.57 7.01
N ARG A 416 14.20 -17.88 6.49
CA ARG A 416 14.05 -18.32 5.10
C ARG A 416 14.38 -17.24 4.08
N LEU A 417 14.01 -15.97 4.34
CA LEU A 417 14.39 -14.85 3.48
C LEU A 417 15.92 -14.66 3.46
N GLU A 418 16.58 -14.79 4.61
CA GLU A 418 18.03 -14.66 4.76
C GLU A 418 18.78 -15.83 4.11
N GLU A 419 18.33 -17.07 4.30
CA GLU A 419 18.89 -18.28 3.67
C GLU A 419 18.95 -18.18 2.14
N LEU A 420 17.91 -17.58 1.55
CA LEU A 420 17.77 -17.43 0.10
C LEU A 420 18.34 -16.11 -0.43
N ASP A 421 18.91 -15.27 0.44
CA ASP A 421 19.35 -13.91 0.10
C ASP A 421 18.27 -13.06 -0.61
N VAL A 422 16.99 -13.29 -0.26
CA VAL A 422 15.87 -12.56 -0.87
C VAL A 422 15.99 -11.08 -0.53
N ASN A 423 15.63 -10.22 -1.48
CA ASN A 423 15.54 -8.79 -1.24
C ASN A 423 14.45 -8.48 -0.21
N HIS A 424 14.86 -8.21 1.03
CA HIS A 424 13.92 -7.95 2.10
C HIS A 424 14.41 -6.90 3.09
N VAL A 425 13.47 -6.18 3.69
CA VAL A 425 13.71 -5.29 4.84
C VAL A 425 13.02 -5.91 6.06
N ASN A 426 13.79 -6.27 7.08
CA ASN A 426 13.25 -6.68 8.36
C ASN A 426 12.91 -5.45 9.21
N LEU A 427 11.63 -5.17 9.39
CA LEU A 427 11.12 -4.07 10.18
C LEU A 427 10.51 -4.59 11.48
N PHE A 428 11.39 -4.93 12.43
CA PHE A 428 10.99 -5.26 13.81
C PHE A 428 10.72 -3.96 14.57
N MET A 429 9.46 -3.61 14.75
CA MET A 429 8.99 -2.26 15.09
C MET A 429 9.01 -2.02 16.60
N GLU A 430 9.94 -1.18 17.06
CA GLU A 430 10.08 -0.80 18.47
C GLU A 430 8.77 -0.24 19.05
N GLY A 431 8.35 -0.75 20.20
CA GLY A 431 7.22 -0.24 20.97
C GLY A 431 5.83 -0.53 20.39
N LEU A 432 5.72 -1.03 19.15
CA LEU A 432 4.44 -1.40 18.55
C LEU A 432 4.05 -2.84 18.89
N GLY A 433 2.75 -3.08 19.03
CA GLY A 433 2.17 -4.43 19.06
C GLY A 433 1.66 -4.84 17.67
N HIS A 434 0.49 -5.47 17.63
CA HIS A 434 -0.17 -5.93 16.40
C HIS A 434 -0.71 -4.76 15.55
N SER A 435 0.17 -4.05 14.85
CA SER A 435 -0.13 -2.78 14.15
C SER A 435 0.60 -2.66 12.81
N ILE A 436 0.13 -1.75 11.95
CA ILE A 436 0.88 -1.31 10.76
C ILE A 436 2.12 -0.47 11.13
N PRO A 437 3.07 -0.29 10.20
CA PRO A 437 4.29 0.51 10.41
C PRO A 437 4.04 2.02 10.42
N ILE A 438 3.70 2.54 11.60
CA ILE A 438 3.47 3.97 11.84
C ILE A 438 4.43 4.51 12.90
N GLY A 439 4.64 5.82 12.88
CA GLY A 439 5.47 6.54 13.83
C GLY A 439 6.97 6.26 13.68
N TYR A 440 7.74 6.97 14.49
CA TYR A 440 9.20 6.90 14.49
C TYR A 440 9.72 5.68 15.27
N ASP A 441 10.71 4.98 14.70
CA ASP A 441 11.48 3.92 15.33
C ASP A 441 12.79 4.51 15.86
N ARG A 442 12.96 4.57 17.19
CA ARG A 442 14.15 5.15 17.81
C ARG A 442 15.33 4.20 17.76
N ARG A 443 15.09 2.89 17.74
CA ARG A 443 16.14 1.89 17.57
C ARG A 443 16.77 1.99 16.18
N LEU A 444 15.94 2.10 15.14
CA LEU A 444 16.39 2.17 13.75
C LEU A 444 16.69 3.60 13.28
N GLY A 445 16.14 4.62 13.95
CA GLY A 445 16.32 6.02 13.59
C GLY A 445 15.52 6.45 12.33
N VAL A 446 14.34 5.85 12.11
CA VAL A 446 13.58 6.02 10.88
C VAL A 446 12.10 6.28 11.15
N ASP A 447 11.46 7.05 10.27
CA ASP A 447 10.00 7.08 10.19
C ASP A 447 9.52 5.85 9.41
N ARG A 448 8.74 4.98 10.08
CA ARG A 448 8.28 3.72 9.50
C ARG A 448 7.29 3.92 8.35
N TYR A 449 6.47 4.97 8.42
CA TYR A 449 5.49 5.29 7.39
C TYR A 449 6.19 5.77 6.11
N GLN A 450 7.15 6.68 6.26
CA GLN A 450 8.00 7.14 5.16
C GLN A 450 8.79 5.99 4.54
N LEU A 451 9.38 5.11 5.36
CA LEU A 451 10.15 3.94 4.88
C LEU A 451 9.30 3.04 3.97
N VAL A 452 8.06 2.73 4.37
CA VAL A 452 7.16 1.90 3.56
C VAL A 452 6.81 2.59 2.24
N ASN A 453 6.49 3.89 2.27
CA ASN A 453 6.22 4.67 1.06
C ASN A 453 7.43 4.69 0.12
N ASP A 454 8.62 4.93 0.66
CA ASP A 454 9.87 4.98 -0.09
C ASP A 454 10.19 3.62 -0.72
N PHE A 455 10.01 2.53 0.01
CA PHE A 455 10.17 1.17 -0.51
C PHE A 455 9.29 0.95 -1.75
N PHE A 456 7.97 1.14 -1.62
CA PHE A 456 7.05 0.90 -2.73
C PHE A 456 7.29 1.86 -3.91
N ASP A 457 7.54 3.13 -3.66
CA ASP A 457 7.80 4.11 -4.73
C ASP A 457 8.98 3.70 -5.60
N ARG A 458 10.08 3.19 -5.03
CA ARG A 458 11.27 2.81 -5.81
C ARG A 458 11.07 1.53 -6.61
N TYR A 459 10.23 0.61 -6.15
CA TYR A 459 9.93 -0.64 -6.89
C TYR A 459 8.80 -0.51 -7.90
N LEU A 460 7.88 0.46 -7.73
CA LEU A 460 6.66 0.52 -8.53
C LEU A 460 6.59 1.73 -9.47
N LYS A 461 7.28 2.84 -9.16
CA LYS A 461 7.33 4.02 -10.05
C LYS A 461 8.60 4.03 -10.90
N VAL A 462 8.91 2.88 -11.52
CA VAL A 462 10.16 2.71 -12.27
C VAL A 462 10.37 3.75 -13.36
N GLU A 463 9.29 4.16 -14.04
CA GLU A 463 9.32 5.17 -15.10
C GLU A 463 9.67 6.59 -14.60
N GLU A 464 9.49 6.86 -13.30
CA GLU A 464 9.84 8.14 -12.70
C GLU A 464 11.34 8.25 -12.38
N LYS A 465 12.09 7.13 -12.47
CA LYS A 465 13.53 7.05 -12.18
C LYS A 465 13.88 7.72 -10.85
N LEU A 466 13.10 7.38 -9.82
CA LEU A 466 13.32 7.93 -8.49
C LEU A 466 14.72 7.54 -8.01
N PRO A 467 15.50 8.48 -7.45
CA PRO A 467 16.80 8.16 -6.88
C PRO A 467 16.68 7.05 -5.82
N PRO A 468 17.71 6.19 -5.68
CA PRO A 468 17.78 5.27 -4.56
C PRO A 468 17.68 6.04 -3.23
N VAL A 469 17.34 5.32 -2.17
CA VAL A 469 17.23 5.88 -0.83
C VAL A 469 17.79 4.90 0.18
N VAL A 470 18.47 5.41 1.20
CA VAL A 470 18.83 4.63 2.39
C VAL A 470 17.57 4.45 3.21
N LEU A 471 17.08 3.22 3.32
CA LEU A 471 15.91 2.89 4.12
C LEU A 471 16.28 2.77 5.60
N ILE A 472 17.35 2.02 5.90
CA ILE A 472 17.84 1.77 7.26
C ILE A 472 19.36 1.67 7.21
N ALA A 473 20.02 2.19 8.24
CA ALA A 473 21.46 1.99 8.46
C ALA A 473 21.72 1.59 9.91
N PHE A 474 22.80 0.84 10.12
CA PHE A 474 23.29 0.51 11.45
C PHE A 474 24.81 0.72 11.52
N PRO A 475 25.33 1.32 12.61
CA PRO A 475 24.56 2.02 13.64
C PRO A 475 23.73 3.17 13.06
N ARG A 476 22.59 3.49 13.67
CA ARG A 476 21.79 4.64 13.26
C ARG A 476 22.55 5.94 13.52
N ASP A 477 22.12 7.02 12.87
CA ASP A 477 22.69 8.34 13.14
C ASP A 477 22.51 8.74 14.61
N GLY A 478 23.57 9.31 15.19
CA GLY A 478 23.66 9.67 16.60
C GLY A 478 23.60 8.47 17.57
N ALA A 479 23.95 7.25 17.14
CA ALA A 479 24.03 6.12 18.05
C ALA A 479 25.24 6.23 18.97
N GLU A 480 25.06 5.92 20.25
CA GLU A 480 26.13 5.88 21.26
C GLU A 480 26.28 4.46 21.82
N GLY A 481 27.42 4.17 22.46
CA GLY A 481 27.66 2.89 23.13
C GLY A 481 27.65 1.69 22.16
N VAL A 482 27.97 1.92 20.89
CA VAL A 482 27.98 0.86 19.88
C VAL A 482 29.14 -0.09 20.17
N ASP A 483 28.86 -1.39 20.27
CA ASP A 483 29.93 -2.39 20.38
C ASP A 483 30.87 -2.28 19.16
N ALA A 484 32.17 -2.11 19.42
CA ALA A 484 33.21 -2.06 18.39
C ALA A 484 33.25 -3.32 17.50
N ALA A 485 32.68 -4.42 17.96
CA ALA A 485 32.52 -5.65 17.21
C ALA A 485 31.30 -5.68 16.27
N ASN A 486 30.37 -4.74 16.43
CA ASN A 486 29.20 -4.71 15.57
C ASN A 486 29.58 -4.33 14.13
N ARG A 487 28.88 -4.96 13.18
CA ARG A 487 29.05 -4.67 11.77
C ARG A 487 28.28 -3.40 11.39
N ILE A 488 28.94 -2.51 10.67
CA ILE A 488 28.29 -1.37 10.02
C ILE A 488 27.59 -1.88 8.76
N TRP A 489 26.34 -1.48 8.54
CA TRP A 489 25.63 -1.80 7.30
C TRP A 489 24.65 -0.70 6.89
N VAL A 490 24.37 -0.67 5.60
CA VAL A 490 23.42 0.27 4.97
C VAL A 490 22.50 -0.53 4.06
N GLN A 491 21.20 -0.26 4.15
CA GLN A 491 20.20 -0.91 3.34
C GLN A 491 19.41 0.10 2.52
N PHE A 492 19.20 -0.24 1.24
CA PHE A 492 18.64 0.66 0.23
C PHE A 492 17.33 0.14 -0.37
N ALA A 493 16.62 1.03 -1.05
CA ALA A 493 15.74 0.69 -2.16
C ALA A 493 15.95 1.66 -3.33
N PRO A 494 15.85 1.21 -4.60
CA PRO A 494 15.73 -0.20 -5.01
C PRO A 494 17.10 -0.90 -4.96
N THR A 495 17.27 -2.03 -5.65
CA THR A 495 18.56 -2.74 -5.78
C THR A 495 19.66 -1.84 -6.36
N ILE A 496 20.83 -1.89 -5.72
CA ILE A 496 22.01 -1.08 -6.04
C ILE A 496 22.97 -1.83 -6.96
N ASP A 497 23.61 -1.14 -7.89
CA ASP A 497 24.76 -1.69 -8.62
C ASP A 497 25.93 -1.85 -7.64
N ALA A 498 26.17 -3.10 -7.22
CA ALA A 498 27.15 -3.43 -6.20
C ALA A 498 28.56 -2.92 -6.52
N ARG A 499 28.92 -2.78 -7.81
CA ARG A 499 30.24 -2.23 -8.21
C ARG A 499 30.44 -0.80 -7.74
N THR A 500 29.37 -0.01 -7.67
CA THR A 500 29.45 1.39 -7.19
C THR A 500 29.79 1.49 -5.70
N VAL A 501 29.56 0.42 -4.94
CA VAL A 501 29.85 0.35 -3.50
C VAL A 501 31.12 -0.45 -3.22
N CYS A 502 31.16 -1.71 -3.67
CA CYS A 502 32.24 -2.66 -3.37
C CYS A 502 33.58 -2.26 -4.00
N ASP A 503 33.56 -1.72 -5.23
CA ASP A 503 34.77 -1.33 -5.97
C ASP A 503 34.87 0.19 -6.15
N GLY A 504 33.73 0.88 -6.21
CA GLY A 504 33.62 2.29 -6.57
C GLY A 504 33.84 3.27 -5.40
N GLY A 505 33.89 2.79 -4.16
CA GLY A 505 34.04 3.66 -2.99
C GLY A 505 32.82 4.55 -2.71
N GLY A 506 31.64 4.13 -3.17
CA GLY A 506 30.39 4.87 -2.99
C GLY A 506 29.96 5.02 -1.52
N ILE A 507 30.43 4.13 -0.64
CA ILE A 507 30.24 4.23 0.82
C ILE A 507 31.60 4.17 1.52
N LYS A 508 31.84 5.11 2.42
CA LYS A 508 33.10 5.24 3.16
C LYS A 508 32.84 5.37 4.65
N VAL A 509 33.77 4.87 5.47
CA VAL A 509 33.73 4.96 6.94
C VAL A 509 34.98 5.71 7.39
N PHE A 510 34.83 6.72 8.23
CA PHE A 510 35.91 7.53 8.78
C PHE A 510 35.92 7.44 10.31
N ASN A 511 37.10 7.33 10.91
CA ASN A 511 37.31 7.65 12.32
C ASN A 511 37.45 9.17 12.42
N LEU A 512 36.57 9.82 13.16
CA LEU A 512 36.56 11.28 13.27
C LEU A 512 37.64 11.81 14.21
N THR A 513 38.21 10.96 15.07
CA THR A 513 39.26 11.35 16.02
C THR A 513 40.55 11.72 15.30
N ASP A 514 40.92 10.98 14.26
CA ASP A 514 42.13 11.19 13.46
C ASP A 514 41.84 11.54 12.00
N SER A 515 40.55 11.65 11.64
CA SER A 515 40.05 11.91 10.28
C SER A 515 40.52 10.91 9.22
N ARG A 516 40.87 9.68 9.62
CA ARG A 516 41.32 8.64 8.69
C ARG A 516 40.16 7.76 8.25
N GLN A 517 40.19 7.35 6.98
CA GLN A 517 39.28 6.34 6.47
C GLN A 517 39.60 4.99 7.12
N VAL A 518 38.59 4.31 7.65
CA VAL A 518 38.73 2.95 8.20
C VAL A 518 38.95 1.98 7.04
N PRO A 519 40.06 1.22 7.02
CA PRO A 519 40.29 0.22 5.99
C PRO A 519 39.35 -0.98 6.15
N GLY A 520 38.84 -1.50 5.04
CA GLY A 520 37.92 -2.62 5.01
C GLY A 520 37.29 -2.79 3.63
N PHE A 521 36.34 -3.71 3.50
CA PHE A 521 35.60 -3.95 2.26
C PHE A 521 34.10 -4.11 2.52
N TRP A 522 33.29 -3.89 1.49
CA TRP A 522 31.84 -4.02 1.55
C TRP A 522 31.37 -5.33 0.92
N ARG A 523 30.39 -5.99 1.54
CA ARG A 523 29.73 -7.18 1.02
C ARG A 523 28.24 -6.92 0.79
N ALA A 524 27.76 -7.20 -0.41
CA ALA A 524 26.34 -7.14 -0.75
C ALA A 524 25.58 -8.39 -0.25
N SER A 525 24.31 -8.21 0.07
CA SER A 525 23.33 -9.23 0.46
C SER A 525 21.91 -8.68 0.25
N HIS A 526 20.90 -9.46 0.57
CA HIS A 526 19.48 -9.12 0.43
C HIS A 526 19.16 -8.73 -1.02
N GLY A 527 19.56 -9.57 -1.98
CA GLY A 527 19.36 -9.31 -3.40
C GLY A 527 20.02 -8.00 -3.89
N GLY A 528 21.16 -7.63 -3.30
CA GLY A 528 21.91 -6.42 -3.66
C GLY A 528 21.40 -5.11 -3.04
N THR A 529 20.59 -5.17 -1.98
CA THR A 529 20.08 -3.97 -1.30
C THR A 529 20.78 -3.66 0.01
N LYS A 530 21.42 -4.63 0.66
CA LYS A 530 22.12 -4.43 1.94
C LYS A 530 23.62 -4.60 1.76
N PHE A 531 24.36 -3.58 2.13
CA PHE A 531 25.83 -3.55 2.12
C PHE A 531 26.34 -3.57 3.54
N THR A 532 27.16 -4.57 3.87
CA THR A 532 27.78 -4.71 5.19
C THR A 532 29.28 -4.47 5.09
N PHE A 533 29.80 -3.57 5.90
CA PHE A 533 31.22 -3.26 5.98
C PHE A 533 31.92 -4.29 6.87
N ILE A 534 33.03 -4.83 6.37
CA ILE A 534 33.92 -5.71 7.10
C ILE A 534 35.24 -4.95 7.26
N PRO A 535 35.49 -4.37 8.45
CA PRO A 535 36.72 -3.61 8.66
C PRO A 535 37.91 -4.57 8.74
N GLN A 536 39.08 -4.12 8.30
CA GLN A 536 40.32 -4.91 8.38
C GLN A 536 40.74 -5.18 9.82
N TYR A 537 40.42 -4.24 10.71
CA TYR A 537 40.64 -4.32 12.15
C TYR A 537 39.34 -3.96 12.88
N TRP A 538 39.17 -4.44 14.11
CA TRP A 538 38.06 -3.98 14.96
C TRP A 538 38.07 -2.46 15.10
N LEU A 539 36.89 -1.87 15.25
CA LEU A 539 36.79 -0.44 15.53
C LEU A 539 37.47 -0.16 16.89
N GLU A 540 38.16 0.96 16.98
CA GLU A 540 38.68 1.45 18.26
C GLU A 540 37.52 1.84 19.18
N LYS A 541 37.65 1.48 20.45
CA LYS A 541 36.70 1.81 21.53
C LYS A 541 36.71 3.28 21.89
N GLY A 542 35.57 3.79 22.37
CA GLY A 542 35.37 5.18 22.75
C GLY A 542 35.51 6.21 21.61
N LYS A 543 35.67 5.78 20.35
CA LYS A 543 35.86 6.68 19.20
C LYS A 543 34.55 7.00 18.48
N GLU A 544 34.54 8.14 17.81
CA GLU A 544 33.46 8.58 16.94
C GLU A 544 33.78 8.24 15.48
N TYR A 545 32.78 7.73 14.76
CA TYR A 545 32.87 7.36 13.36
C TYR A 545 31.80 8.06 12.54
N GLU A 546 32.11 8.37 11.29
CA GLU A 546 31.16 8.85 10.28
C GLU A 546 31.11 7.88 9.11
N VAL A 547 29.90 7.52 8.69
CA VAL A 547 29.68 6.79 7.45
C VAL A 547 29.10 7.77 6.43
N ILE A 548 29.71 7.81 5.25
CA ILE A 548 29.33 8.69 4.15
C ILE A 548 28.87 7.82 2.99
N VAL A 549 27.59 7.94 2.65
CA VAL A 549 27.00 7.37 1.44
C VAL A 549 26.95 8.46 0.39
N THR A 550 27.80 8.33 -0.63
CA THR A 550 28.03 9.38 -1.64
C THR A 550 27.08 9.26 -2.83
N LYS A 551 27.02 10.30 -3.65
CA LYS A 551 26.28 10.28 -4.93
C LYS A 551 26.83 9.31 -5.99
N GLN A 552 27.95 8.63 -5.70
CA GLN A 552 28.49 7.59 -6.59
C GLN A 552 27.69 6.29 -6.50
N VAL A 553 26.97 6.06 -5.39
CA VAL A 553 26.04 4.93 -5.27
C VAL A 553 24.92 5.10 -6.30
N LYS A 554 24.73 4.07 -7.14
CA LYS A 554 23.68 4.05 -8.16
C LYS A 554 22.83 2.80 -8.04
N ASP A 555 21.57 2.93 -8.39
CA ASP A 555 20.73 1.75 -8.62
C ASP A 555 21.18 0.98 -9.88
N THR A 556 20.59 -0.20 -10.10
CA THR A 556 20.85 -1.04 -11.28
C THR A 556 20.39 -0.40 -12.60
N ALA A 557 19.55 0.64 -12.56
CA ALA A 557 19.17 1.44 -13.72
C ALA A 557 20.15 2.61 -13.99
N GLY A 558 21.17 2.78 -13.15
CA GLY A 558 22.19 3.83 -13.26
C GLY A 558 21.80 5.17 -12.63
N THR A 559 20.68 5.25 -11.91
CA THR A 559 20.23 6.45 -11.20
C THR A 559 21.07 6.66 -9.94
N PRO A 560 21.75 7.80 -9.77
CA PRO A 560 22.55 8.08 -8.58
C PRO A 560 21.67 8.52 -7.40
N LEU A 561 22.19 8.40 -6.18
CA LEU A 561 21.61 9.06 -5.01
C LEU A 561 21.40 10.57 -5.26
N ALA A 562 20.25 11.09 -4.82
CA ALA A 562 19.93 12.51 -4.97
C ALA A 562 20.94 13.42 -4.25
N GLN A 563 21.28 13.03 -3.02
CA GLN A 563 22.16 13.73 -2.10
C GLN A 563 23.00 12.74 -1.31
N GLU A 564 24.15 13.19 -0.83
CA GLU A 564 24.92 12.41 0.14
C GLU A 564 24.13 12.20 1.43
N LYS A 565 24.34 11.05 2.07
CA LYS A 565 23.84 10.77 3.41
C LYS A 565 25.03 10.53 4.33
N ARG A 566 24.97 11.13 5.51
CA ARG A 566 25.98 11.00 6.56
C ARG A 566 25.29 10.54 7.82
N PHE A 567 25.91 9.62 8.53
CA PHE A 567 25.46 9.23 9.86
C PHE A 567 26.68 8.99 10.74
N ARG A 568 26.58 9.45 11.98
CA ARG A 568 27.64 9.40 12.98
C ARG A 568 27.25 8.48 14.11
N PHE A 569 28.24 7.82 14.70
CA PHE A 569 28.04 7.02 15.90
C PHE A 569 29.31 6.96 16.74
N LYS A 570 29.14 6.67 18.03
CA LYS A 570 30.23 6.49 18.99
C LYS A 570 30.26 5.07 19.52
N THR A 571 31.44 4.44 19.51
CA THR A 571 31.64 3.11 20.09
C THR A 571 31.69 3.15 21.61
N SER A 572 31.32 2.05 22.27
CA SER A 572 31.49 1.86 23.72
C SER A 572 32.97 1.94 24.15
N GLU A 573 33.20 2.27 25.42
CA GLU A 573 34.54 2.30 26.04
C GLU A 573 35.23 0.93 26.16
#